data_AF-A0A432WP61-F1
#
_entry.id   AF-A0A432WP61-F1
#
_cell.length_a   1.000
_cell.length_b   1.000
_cell.length_c   1.000
_cell.angle_alpha   90.00
_cell.angle_beta   90.00
_cell.angle_gamma   90.00
#
_symmetry.space_group_name_H-M   'P 1'
#
loop_
_entity.id
_entity.type
_entity.pdbx_description
1 polymer ?
#
loop_
_entity_poly.entity_id
_entity_poly.type
_entity_poly.pdbx_seq_one_letter_code
_entity_poly.pdbx_strand_id
1 'polypeptide(L)'
;MFELIKMMLFAKVIMLTPNPIDIEPGCLELELAEPLSAINEGAVLYIDVSSMLPDDVNGIFEARAWVKETFPKRSVQARLHDSYSDTEVELFFEGDSSWSENQIRLVLSGTSGVPTSIEYDKLFVETNIDLKGVSIIWKNYSK
;
A
#
# COMPACT_ATOMS: atom_id res chain seq x y z
N MET A 1 17.37 -22.74 6.50
CA MET A 1 17.58 -22.92 5.05
C MET A 1 16.26 -22.86 4.29
N PHE A 2 15.22 -23.63 4.70
CA PHE A 2 13.87 -23.54 4.10
C PHE A 2 13.23 -22.15 4.20
N GLU A 3 13.34 -21.45 5.33
CA GLU A 3 12.79 -20.08 5.47
C GLU A 3 13.49 -19.04 4.58
N LEU A 4 14.79 -19.20 4.34
CA LEU A 4 15.54 -18.33 3.40
C LEU A 4 15.07 -18.56 1.95
N ILE A 5 14.83 -19.81 1.58
CA ILE A 5 14.30 -20.18 0.26
C ILE A 5 12.86 -19.67 0.08
N LYS A 6 12.02 -19.70 1.12
CA LYS A 6 10.68 -19.07 1.10
C LYS A 6 10.77 -17.55 0.95
N MET A 7 11.65 -16.88 1.69
CA MET A 7 11.85 -15.42 1.55
C MET A 7 12.36 -15.02 0.15
N MET A 8 13.24 -15.82 -0.45
CA MET A 8 13.77 -15.56 -1.80
C MET A 8 12.78 -15.90 -2.94
N LEU A 9 11.89 -16.87 -2.74
CA LEU A 9 10.88 -17.27 -3.74
C LEU A 9 9.58 -16.47 -3.63
N PHE A 10 9.33 -15.80 -2.50
CA PHE A 10 8.08 -15.10 -2.23
C PHE A 10 8.29 -13.70 -1.68
N ALA A 11 8.96 -12.85 -2.45
CA ALA A 11 8.61 -11.42 -2.48
C ALA A 11 7.16 -11.30 -3.00
N LYS A 12 6.20 -11.78 -2.22
CA LYS A 12 4.81 -11.98 -2.63
C LYS A 12 4.20 -10.60 -2.78
N VAL A 13 3.95 -10.22 -4.02
CA VAL A 13 3.15 -9.05 -4.39
C VAL A 13 1.73 -9.56 -4.61
N ILE A 14 0.79 -9.02 -3.86
CA ILE A 14 -0.62 -9.41 -3.91
C ILE A 14 -1.43 -8.18 -4.26
N MET A 15 -2.20 -8.25 -5.34
CA MET A 15 -3.18 -7.22 -5.68
C MET A 15 -4.43 -7.45 -4.85
N LEU A 16 -4.83 -6.44 -4.06
CA LEU A 16 -5.97 -6.53 -3.13
C LEU A 16 -7.29 -6.09 -3.78
N THR A 17 -7.20 -5.32 -4.87
CA THR A 17 -8.35 -4.82 -5.62
C THR A 17 -8.38 -5.48 -7.01
N PRO A 18 -9.44 -6.22 -7.40
CA PRO A 18 -9.47 -6.95 -8.66
C PRO A 18 -9.49 -6.04 -9.90
N ASN A 19 -10.02 -4.82 -9.74
CA ASN A 19 -9.98 -3.73 -10.73
C ASN A 19 -9.59 -2.44 -10.00
N PRO A 20 -9.10 -1.41 -10.72
CA PRO A 20 -8.90 -0.09 -10.13
C PRO A 20 -10.19 0.46 -9.54
N ILE A 21 -10.09 1.14 -8.40
CA ILE A 21 -11.22 1.68 -7.64
C ILE A 21 -11.04 3.17 -7.35
N ASP A 22 -12.15 3.85 -7.12
CA ASP A 22 -12.16 5.20 -6.57
C ASP A 22 -12.28 5.12 -5.04
N ILE A 23 -11.52 5.96 -4.33
CA ILE A 23 -11.60 6.11 -2.87
C ILE A 23 -11.89 7.58 -2.59
N GLU A 24 -13.14 7.87 -2.25
CA GLU A 24 -13.54 9.22 -1.82
C GLU A 24 -12.97 9.54 -0.42
N PRO A 25 -12.85 10.84 -0.07
CA PRO A 25 -12.45 11.23 1.28
C PRO A 25 -13.32 10.57 2.37
N GLY A 26 -12.66 9.94 3.34
CA GLY A 26 -13.30 9.10 4.34
C GLY A 26 -12.56 7.77 4.49
N CYS A 27 -13.29 6.73 4.90
CA CYS A 27 -12.76 5.40 5.15
C CYS A 27 -13.43 4.38 4.22
N LEU A 28 -12.61 3.68 3.43
CA LEU A 28 -12.99 2.51 2.66
C LEU A 28 -12.65 1.26 3.48
N GLU A 29 -13.63 0.37 3.66
CA GLU A 29 -13.42 -0.97 4.23
C GLU A 29 -13.38 -2.01 3.11
N LEU A 30 -12.38 -2.89 3.15
CA LEU A 30 -12.19 -4.01 2.24
C LEU A 30 -12.05 -5.30 3.03
N GLU A 31 -12.96 -6.23 2.75
CA GLU A 31 -12.86 -7.63 3.15
C GLU A 31 -11.86 -8.34 2.21
N LEU A 32 -10.83 -8.96 2.77
CA LEU A 32 -9.78 -9.60 1.98
C LEU A 32 -10.20 -11.03 1.58
N ALA A 33 -10.07 -11.36 0.30
CA ALA A 33 -10.43 -12.68 -0.21
C ALA A 33 -9.58 -13.81 0.40
N GLU A 34 -8.32 -13.50 0.73
CA GLU A 34 -7.41 -14.34 1.49
C GLU A 34 -6.74 -13.47 2.57
N PRO A 35 -6.54 -13.97 3.80
CA PRO A 35 -5.83 -13.23 4.83
C PRO A 35 -4.42 -12.83 4.39
N LEU A 36 -4.02 -11.63 4.76
CA LEU A 36 -2.67 -11.12 4.55
C LEU A 36 -1.80 -11.44 5.75
N SER A 37 -0.58 -11.89 5.48
CA SER A 37 0.45 -12.06 6.52
C SER A 37 1.74 -11.42 6.05
N ALA A 38 2.39 -10.70 6.96
CA ALA A 38 3.73 -10.18 6.72
C ALA A 38 4.77 -11.29 6.86
N ILE A 39 5.64 -11.44 5.87
CA ILE A 39 6.78 -12.36 5.90
C ILE A 39 7.93 -11.75 6.72
N ASN A 40 8.01 -10.42 6.75
CA ASN A 40 8.92 -9.65 7.60
C ASN A 40 8.32 -8.27 7.94
N GLU A 41 8.95 -7.60 8.90
CA GLU A 41 8.55 -6.27 9.38
C GLU A 41 8.57 -5.18 8.30
N GLY A 42 9.27 -5.40 7.18
CA GLY A 42 9.39 -4.47 6.07
C GLY A 42 8.25 -4.56 5.05
N ALA A 43 7.20 -5.35 5.30
CA ALA A 43 6.05 -5.40 4.42
C ALA A 43 5.36 -4.03 4.32
N VAL A 44 4.88 -3.70 3.12
CA VAL A 44 4.28 -2.40 2.82
C VAL A 44 3.00 -2.56 2.01
N LEU A 45 2.15 -1.56 2.12
CA LEU A 45 1.00 -1.38 1.23
C LEU A 45 1.36 -0.32 0.19
N TYR A 46 1.11 -0.63 -1.08
CA TYR A 46 1.20 0.33 -2.17
C TYR A 46 -0.19 0.75 -2.62
N ILE A 47 -0.32 2.04 -2.91
CA ILE A 47 -1.46 2.58 -3.66
C ILE A 47 -0.91 3.06 -4.99
N ASP A 48 -1.28 2.37 -6.06
CA ASP A 48 -0.91 2.73 -7.42
C ASP A 48 -1.78 3.90 -7.90
N VAL A 49 -1.14 5.04 -8.08
CA VAL A 49 -1.76 6.33 -8.45
C VAL A 49 -1.41 6.74 -9.87
N SER A 50 -0.85 5.83 -10.67
CA SER A 50 -0.46 6.13 -12.06
C SER A 50 -1.60 6.68 -12.91
N SER A 51 -2.82 6.21 -12.70
CA SER A 51 -4.03 6.70 -13.39
C SER A 51 -4.33 8.17 -13.12
N MET A 52 -3.82 8.71 -12.01
CA MET A 52 -4.05 10.09 -11.58
C MET A 52 -2.98 11.05 -12.09
N LEU A 53 -1.91 10.54 -12.72
CA LEU A 53 -0.84 11.38 -13.24
C LEU A 53 -1.39 12.26 -14.39
N PRO A 54 -1.30 13.59 -14.29
CA PRO A 54 -1.73 14.47 -15.37
C PRO A 54 -0.91 14.24 -16.66
N ASP A 55 -1.55 14.33 -17.82
CA ASP A 55 -0.92 14.11 -19.14
C ASP A 55 0.22 15.10 -19.45
N ASP A 56 0.21 16.27 -18.82
CA ASP A 56 1.23 17.31 -18.98
C ASP A 56 2.48 17.08 -18.12
N VAL A 57 2.42 16.16 -17.15
CA VAL A 57 3.56 15.79 -16.31
C VAL A 57 4.46 14.80 -17.05
N ASN A 58 5.61 15.28 -17.50
CA ASN A 58 6.53 14.53 -18.34
C ASN A 58 7.89 14.34 -17.65
N GLY A 59 8.15 13.11 -17.22
CA GLY A 59 9.42 12.70 -16.65
C GLY A 59 9.49 12.72 -15.13
N ILE A 60 10.58 12.17 -14.60
CA ILE A 60 10.67 11.76 -13.19
C ILE A 60 10.68 12.94 -12.20
N PHE A 61 11.23 14.09 -12.56
CA PHE A 61 11.30 15.25 -11.65
C PHE A 61 9.93 15.91 -11.46
N GLU A 62 9.19 16.11 -12.55
CA GLU A 62 7.85 16.68 -12.54
C GLU A 62 6.88 15.75 -11.82
N ALA A 63 6.95 14.44 -12.10
CA ALA A 63 6.12 13.47 -11.42
C ALA A 63 6.38 13.41 -9.90
N ARG A 64 7.64 13.55 -9.47
CA ARG A 64 7.99 13.64 -8.04
C ARG A 64 7.45 14.91 -7.38
N ALA A 65 7.52 16.04 -8.07
CA ALA A 65 6.92 17.29 -7.59
C ALA A 65 5.40 17.12 -7.46
N TRP A 66 4.75 16.57 -8.48
CA TRP A 66 3.32 16.27 -8.48
C TRP A 66 2.93 15.35 -7.31
N VAL A 67 3.64 14.25 -7.05
CA VAL A 67 3.34 13.37 -5.91
C VAL A 67 3.43 14.14 -4.59
N LYS A 68 4.47 14.95 -4.40
CA LYS A 68 4.69 15.69 -3.17
C LYS A 68 3.63 16.78 -2.94
N GLU A 69 3.16 17.42 -4.00
CA GLU A 69 2.14 18.47 -3.94
C GLU A 69 0.74 17.87 -3.78
N THR A 70 0.45 16.80 -4.52
CA THR A 70 -0.87 16.16 -4.56
C THR A 70 -1.12 15.32 -3.31
N PHE A 71 -0.12 14.60 -2.81
CA PHE A 71 -0.25 13.73 -1.65
C PHE A 71 0.66 14.25 -0.53
N PRO A 72 0.14 15.06 0.40
CA PRO A 72 0.84 15.42 1.62
C PRO A 72 1.07 14.19 2.50
N LYS A 73 2.04 14.28 3.42
CA LYS A 73 2.22 13.26 4.45
C LYS A 73 0.92 13.07 5.24
N ARG A 74 0.63 11.83 5.63
CA ARG A 74 -0.60 11.46 6.38
C ARG A 74 -1.91 11.72 5.64
N SER A 75 -1.87 12.04 4.35
CA SER A 75 -3.09 12.18 3.54
C SER A 75 -3.75 10.85 3.20
N VAL A 76 -2.98 9.77 3.26
CA VAL A 76 -3.47 8.40 3.10
C VAL A 76 -2.90 7.54 4.21
N GLN A 77 -3.77 6.78 4.85
CA GLN A 77 -3.42 5.82 5.87
C GLN A 77 -4.20 4.52 5.65
N ALA A 78 -3.65 3.42 6.13
CA ALA A 78 -4.30 2.14 6.08
C ALA A 78 -4.22 1.46 7.44
N ARG A 79 -5.26 0.70 7.79
CA ARG A 79 -5.26 -0.18 8.96
C ARG A 79 -5.54 -1.60 8.50
N LEU A 80 -4.64 -2.52 8.83
CA LEU A 80 -4.90 -3.94 8.69
C LEU A 80 -5.48 -4.44 10.01
N HIS A 81 -6.52 -5.27 9.94
CA HIS A 81 -7.24 -5.77 11.10
C HIS A 81 -7.38 -7.29 11.03
N ASP A 82 -7.14 -7.94 12.16
CA ASP A 82 -7.42 -9.35 12.40
C ASP A 82 -8.72 -9.46 13.22
N SER A 83 -9.81 -9.83 12.54
CA SER A 83 -11.12 -9.93 13.18
C SER A 83 -11.23 -11.03 14.24
N TYR A 84 -10.28 -11.98 14.28
CA TYR A 84 -10.27 -13.05 15.29
C TYR A 84 -9.64 -12.60 16.60
N SER A 85 -8.47 -11.96 16.54
CA SER A 85 -7.75 -11.49 17.74
C SER A 85 -8.04 -10.04 18.13
N ASP A 86 -8.80 -9.30 17.32
CA ASP A 86 -9.07 -7.87 17.47
C ASP A 86 -7.78 -7.04 17.48
N THR A 87 -6.79 -7.46 16.67
CA THR A 87 -5.50 -6.78 16.56
C THR A 87 -5.43 -5.94 15.30
N GLU A 88 -4.89 -4.72 15.42
CA GLU A 88 -4.70 -3.81 14.30
C GLU A 88 -3.25 -3.37 14.13
N VAL A 89 -2.88 -3.04 12.90
CA VAL A 89 -1.63 -2.32 12.58
C VAL A 89 -1.90 -1.19 11.61
N GLU A 90 -1.34 -0.03 11.91
CA GLU A 90 -1.47 1.17 11.10
C GLU A 90 -0.28 1.33 10.15
N LEU A 91 -0.57 1.70 8.91
CA LEU A 91 0.38 2.01 7.85
C LEU A 91 0.13 3.43 7.36
N PHE A 92 1.18 4.21 7.22
CA PHE A 92 1.07 5.63 6.89
C PHE A 92 1.86 5.97 5.64
N PHE A 93 1.28 6.85 4.82
CA PHE A 93 2.03 7.49 3.76
C PHE A 93 2.84 8.66 4.34
N GLU A 94 4.16 8.51 4.34
CA GLU A 94 5.11 9.49 4.90
C GLU A 94 5.84 10.32 3.83
N GLY A 95 5.34 10.29 2.59
CA GLY A 95 5.92 10.95 1.42
C GLY A 95 6.78 10.01 0.55
N ASP A 96 6.92 8.75 0.93
CA ASP A 96 7.70 7.76 0.19
C ASP A 96 6.91 7.23 -1.02
N SER A 97 7.57 7.18 -2.18
CA SER A 97 6.99 6.71 -3.43
C SER A 97 7.92 5.75 -4.16
N SER A 98 7.35 4.71 -4.77
CA SER A 98 8.04 3.77 -5.65
C SER A 98 7.77 4.09 -7.10
N TRP A 99 8.82 4.01 -7.92
CA TRP A 99 8.83 4.48 -9.31
C TRP A 99 9.33 3.38 -10.24
N SER A 100 8.61 3.13 -11.32
CA SER A 100 9.08 2.38 -12.49
C SER A 100 8.59 3.07 -13.78
N GLU A 101 8.97 2.58 -14.96
CA GLU A 101 8.74 3.27 -16.25
C GLU A 101 7.33 3.87 -16.40
N ASN A 102 6.29 3.15 -15.96
CA ASN A 102 4.89 3.62 -16.02
C ASN A 102 4.14 3.49 -14.69
N GLN A 103 4.83 3.32 -13.55
CA GLN A 103 4.17 3.07 -12.26
C GLN A 103 4.63 4.04 -11.19
N ILE A 104 3.66 4.73 -10.60
CA ILE A 104 3.83 5.61 -9.45
C ILE A 104 3.00 5.03 -8.32
N ARG A 105 3.68 4.61 -7.26
CA ARG A 105 3.03 4.01 -6.10
C ARG A 105 3.36 4.78 -4.84
N LEU A 106 2.34 5.19 -4.10
CA LEU A 106 2.50 5.67 -2.74
C LEU A 106 2.90 4.48 -1.87
N VAL A 107 3.89 4.65 -0.99
CA VAL A 107 4.34 3.62 -0.06
C VAL A 107 3.77 3.92 1.32
N LEU A 108 2.92 3.02 1.81
CA LEU A 108 2.39 3.05 3.16
C LEU A 108 3.11 1.99 3.99
N SER A 109 3.73 2.42 5.08
CA SER A 109 4.53 1.57 5.96
C SER A 109 4.19 1.81 7.43
N GLY A 110 4.40 0.78 8.25
CA GLY A 110 4.22 0.88 9.70
C GLY A 110 5.41 1.56 10.37
N THR A 111 5.16 2.43 11.35
CA THR A 111 6.21 3.15 12.09
C THR A 111 7.22 2.21 12.75
N SER A 112 6.75 1.04 13.21
CA SER A 112 7.55 -0.01 13.85
C SER A 112 7.62 -1.29 13.01
N GLY A 113 7.26 -1.22 11.72
CA GLY A 113 7.07 -2.39 10.86
C GLY A 113 5.75 -3.13 11.08
N VAL A 114 5.55 -4.20 10.32
CA VAL A 114 4.33 -5.03 10.36
C VAL A 114 4.58 -6.37 11.07
N PRO A 115 3.79 -6.74 12.10
CA PRO A 115 3.90 -8.04 12.76
C PRO A 115 3.76 -9.23 11.79
N THR A 116 4.66 -10.21 11.92
CA THR A 116 4.74 -11.36 11.00
C THR A 116 3.92 -12.57 11.41
N SER A 117 3.45 -12.61 12.66
CA SER A 117 2.70 -13.72 13.24
C SER A 117 1.19 -13.48 13.30
N ILE A 118 0.70 -12.49 12.55
CA ILE A 118 -0.71 -12.10 12.51
C ILE A 118 -1.23 -12.24 11.08
N GLU A 119 -2.45 -12.77 10.96
CA GLU A 119 -3.18 -12.84 9.70
C GLU A 119 -4.28 -11.77 9.74
N TYR A 120 -4.27 -10.87 8.75
CA TYR A 120 -5.22 -9.78 8.66
C TYR A 120 -6.27 -10.12 7.60
N ASP A 121 -7.55 -10.07 7.96
CA ASP A 121 -8.67 -10.38 7.07
C ASP A 121 -9.40 -9.13 6.56
N LYS A 122 -9.13 -7.97 7.17
CA LYS A 122 -9.67 -6.68 6.76
C LYS A 122 -8.60 -5.65 6.49
N LEU A 123 -8.88 -4.78 5.52
CA LEU A 123 -8.12 -3.58 5.23
C LEU A 123 -9.05 -2.37 5.25
N PHE A 124 -8.71 -1.39 6.07
CA PHE A 124 -9.30 -0.06 6.05
C PHE A 124 -8.33 0.90 5.37
N VAL A 125 -8.79 1.68 4.39
CA VAL A 125 -8.02 2.75 3.78
C VAL A 125 -8.73 4.06 4.06
N GLU A 126 -8.06 4.96 4.78
CA GLU A 126 -8.57 6.28 5.07
C GLU A 126 -7.76 7.33 4.32
N THR A 127 -8.47 8.28 3.72
CA THR A 127 -7.85 9.38 2.99
C THR A 127 -8.64 10.67 3.14
N ASN A 128 -7.94 11.80 3.08
CA ASN A 128 -8.54 13.12 2.97
C ASN A 128 -8.47 13.71 1.55
N ILE A 129 -8.08 12.89 0.57
CA ILE A 129 -7.96 13.23 -0.85
C ILE A 129 -8.79 12.25 -1.65
N ASP A 130 -9.34 12.70 -2.76
CA ASP A 130 -10.01 11.84 -3.71
C ASP A 130 -8.99 11.04 -4.53
N LEU A 131 -9.01 9.72 -4.38
CA LEU A 131 -8.12 8.80 -5.12
C LEU A 131 -8.93 8.19 -6.27
N LYS A 132 -8.52 8.42 -7.52
CA LYS A 132 -9.27 8.00 -8.71
C LYS A 132 -8.59 6.90 -9.49
N GLY A 133 -9.30 5.79 -9.71
CA GLY A 133 -8.84 4.64 -10.46
C GLY A 133 -7.56 4.03 -9.89
N VAL A 134 -7.43 4.00 -8.56
CA VAL A 134 -6.23 3.49 -7.89
C VAL A 134 -6.30 1.98 -7.68
N SER A 135 -5.14 1.32 -7.59
CA SER A 135 -5.05 -0.09 -7.22
C SER A 135 -4.31 -0.26 -5.90
N ILE A 136 -4.78 -1.16 -5.05
CA ILE A 136 -4.14 -1.43 -3.76
C ILE A 136 -3.36 -2.74 -3.84
N ILE A 137 -2.11 -2.69 -3.43
CA ILE A 137 -1.16 -3.81 -3.58
C ILE A 137 -0.44 -4.03 -2.26
N TRP A 138 -0.47 -5.25 -1.75
CA TRP A 138 0.38 -5.69 -0.65
C TRP A 138 1.71 -6.19 -1.19
N LYS A 139 2.82 -5.78 -0.57
CA LYS A 139 4.14 -6.32 -0.89
C LYS A 139 4.88 -6.72 0.37
N ASN A 140 5.22 -8.00 0.42
CA ASN A 140 6.26 -8.47 1.33
C ASN A 140 7.64 -8.04 0.79
N TYR A 141 8.39 -7.29 1.59
CA TYR A 141 9.73 -6.86 1.21
C TYR A 141 10.67 -8.08 1.13
N SER A 142 11.55 -8.13 0.14
CA SER A 142 12.64 -9.12 0.08
C SER A 142 13.94 -8.35 -0.11
N LYS A 143 14.94 -8.63 0.71
CA LYS A 143 16.33 -8.24 0.44
C LYS A 143 17.00 -9.27 -0.46
#